data_AF-A0A3D4M5Y6-F1
#
_entry.id   AF-A0A3D4M5Y6-F1
#
_cell.length_a   1.000
_cell.length_b   1.000
_cell.length_c   1.000
_cell.angle_alpha   90.00
_cell.angle_beta   90.00
_cell.angle_gamma   90.00
#
_symmetry.space_group_name_H-M   'P 1'
#
loop_
_entity.id
_entity.type
_entity.pdbx_description
1 polymer ?
#
loop_
_entity_poly.entity_id
_entity_poly.type
_entity_poly.pdbx_seq_one_letter_code
_entity_poly.pdbx_strand_id
1 'polypeptide(L)'
;MKSFKDLFIKPEAEEENNTSSGSLHFPKSENTSLEGRDSSANDNKYLPEIIDVYEKGLQSINMPGYDFYDFFVAVKAAGSQDESVYRMAFQMGRTMDASISKEKLASDAEFYLSKINEVYQSYTTKGREKLENISNEMRSERDQLNSGASQLEAEISNLRQQIINLEKKLADTKKDLVKLDDKYKPQSDTIQQKLQANDQAMEISIQKLNSVKEGILKFL
;
A
#
# COMPACT_ATOMS: atom_id res chain seq x y z
N MET A 1 28.26 25.07 -12.66
CA MET A 1 27.82 24.41 -13.90
C MET A 1 27.01 23.20 -13.49
N LYS A 2 25.79 23.01 -14.02
CA LYS A 2 25.01 21.78 -13.79
C LYS A 2 25.70 20.64 -14.55
N SER A 3 25.97 19.51 -13.91
CA SER A 3 26.50 18.33 -14.60
C SER A 3 25.40 17.71 -15.47
N PHE A 4 25.75 17.07 -16.59
CA PHE A 4 24.82 16.28 -17.41
C PHE A 4 24.00 15.33 -16.53
N LYS A 5 24.66 14.71 -15.54
CA LYS A 5 24.04 13.81 -14.57
C LYS A 5 23.00 14.50 -13.67
N ASP A 6 23.12 15.81 -13.43
CA ASP A 6 22.25 16.57 -12.53
C ASP A 6 20.97 17.08 -13.22
N LEU A 7 20.92 17.12 -14.55
CA LEU A 7 19.67 17.40 -15.30
C LEU A 7 18.63 16.29 -15.17
N PHE A 8 19.08 15.24 -14.53
CA PHE A 8 18.57 13.91 -14.53
C PHE A 8 18.32 13.51 -13.05
N ILE A 9 19.08 14.08 -12.12
CA ILE A 9 18.98 13.91 -10.67
C ILE A 9 18.81 15.31 -10.05
N LYS A 10 17.62 15.64 -9.53
CA LYS A 10 17.45 16.89 -8.75
C LYS A 10 18.29 16.82 -7.46
N PRO A 11 19.02 17.89 -7.07
CA PRO A 11 19.58 18.00 -5.73
C PRO A 11 18.47 18.17 -4.69
N GLU A 12 18.63 17.51 -3.54
CA GLU A 12 17.65 17.27 -2.44
C GLU A 12 17.10 18.50 -1.69
N ALA A 13 17.07 19.70 -2.28
CA ALA A 13 16.46 20.86 -1.65
C ALA A 13 15.06 21.11 -2.23
N GLU A 14 14.05 21.01 -1.36
CA GLU A 14 12.61 21.22 -1.60
C GLU A 14 11.81 19.96 -1.99
N GLU A 15 11.67 19.03 -1.03
CA GLU A 15 10.38 18.40 -0.69
C GLU A 15 10.50 17.74 0.69
N GLU A 16 9.83 18.30 1.69
CA GLU A 16 9.78 17.73 3.04
C GLU A 16 8.95 16.43 3.05
N ASN A 17 9.54 15.45 3.74
CA ASN A 17 9.00 14.19 4.27
C ASN A 17 9.09 12.91 3.42
N ASN A 18 10.08 12.12 3.87
CA ASN A 18 10.25 10.67 3.89
C ASN A 18 11.11 9.98 2.81
N THR A 19 12.14 9.31 3.34
CA THR A 19 13.11 8.37 2.76
C THR A 19 14.20 8.94 1.82
N SER A 20 15.38 9.11 2.42
CA SER A 20 16.70 9.33 1.83
C SER A 20 17.02 8.28 0.75
N SER A 21 16.90 8.68 -0.52
CA SER A 21 17.62 8.16 -1.69
C SER A 21 17.32 9.13 -2.82
N GLY A 22 18.34 9.86 -3.30
CA GLY A 22 18.21 10.91 -4.32
C GLY A 22 17.13 10.62 -5.35
N SER A 23 16.00 11.32 -5.19
CA SER A 23 14.75 11.04 -5.92
C SER A 23 14.90 11.50 -7.36
N LEU A 24 14.98 10.53 -8.26
CA LEU A 24 14.99 10.73 -9.70
C LEU A 24 13.54 11.03 -10.14
N HIS A 25 13.31 12.24 -10.65
CA HIS A 25 12.03 12.64 -11.23
C HIS A 25 12.06 12.37 -12.73
N PHE A 26 11.16 11.51 -13.19
CA PHE A 26 10.77 11.48 -14.60
C PHE A 26 9.82 12.66 -14.82
N PRO A 27 10.06 13.52 -15.81
CA PRO A 27 9.11 14.58 -16.08
C PRO A 27 7.71 14.01 -16.36
N LYS A 28 6.71 14.72 -15.80
CA LYS A 28 5.31 14.33 -15.87
C LYS A 28 4.66 15.17 -16.95
N SER A 29 4.04 14.51 -17.93
CA SER A 29 3.12 15.17 -18.86
C SER A 29 1.84 15.55 -18.13
N GLU A 30 1.56 16.85 -18.02
CA GLU A 30 0.22 17.35 -17.75
C GLU A 30 -0.64 17.26 -19.02
N ASN A 31 -1.70 16.46 -18.92
CA ASN A 31 -2.84 16.24 -19.82
C ASN A 31 -3.02 17.12 -21.08
N THR A 32 -3.25 16.44 -22.21
CA THR A 32 -4.39 16.76 -23.10
C THR A 32 -5.07 15.48 -23.60
N SER A 33 -6.40 15.53 -23.58
CA SER A 33 -7.37 14.46 -23.77
C SER A 33 -7.44 13.90 -25.21
N LEU A 34 -7.65 12.57 -25.26
CA LEU A 34 -8.31 11.71 -26.27
C LEU A 34 -8.70 12.30 -27.65
N GLU A 35 -8.17 11.70 -28.72
CA GLU A 35 -8.98 11.03 -29.76
C GLU A 35 -8.11 10.12 -30.64
N GLY A 36 -8.65 8.96 -31.02
CA GLY A 36 -7.90 7.80 -31.47
C GLY A 36 -7.35 7.86 -32.90
N ARG A 37 -6.24 7.13 -33.10
CA ARG A 37 -5.97 6.39 -34.33
C ARG A 37 -4.93 5.31 -34.09
N ASP A 38 -5.33 4.09 -34.42
CA ASP A 38 -4.46 2.92 -34.48
C ASP A 38 -3.41 3.12 -35.58
N SER A 39 -2.13 3.03 -35.20
CA SER A 39 -0.98 2.87 -36.08
C SER A 39 0.14 2.29 -35.24
N SER A 40 0.52 1.04 -35.51
CA SER A 40 1.70 0.41 -34.92
C SER A 40 2.97 1.21 -35.24
N ALA A 41 3.43 1.98 -34.26
CA ALA A 41 4.80 2.43 -34.10
C ALA A 41 5.04 2.70 -32.61
N ASN A 42 6.26 2.50 -32.13
CA ASN A 42 6.71 2.76 -30.77
C ASN A 42 6.57 4.24 -30.36
N ASP A 43 5.35 4.75 -30.18
CA ASP A 43 5.13 6.06 -29.57
C ASP A 43 5.28 5.94 -28.06
N ASN A 44 6.53 5.81 -27.64
CA ASN A 44 6.88 5.94 -26.23
C ASN A 44 6.60 7.40 -25.82
N LYS A 45 5.53 7.62 -25.06
CA LYS A 45 5.10 8.94 -24.57
C LYS A 45 6.18 9.72 -23.81
N TYR A 46 7.20 9.05 -23.29
CA TYR A 46 8.32 9.69 -22.57
C TYR A 46 9.51 9.99 -23.50
N LEU A 47 9.51 9.49 -24.74
CA LEU A 47 10.64 9.64 -25.66
C LEU A 47 10.95 11.11 -26.01
N PRO A 48 9.97 11.98 -26.33
CA PRO A 48 10.27 13.38 -26.65
C PRO A 48 10.95 14.11 -25.49
N GLU A 49 10.50 13.83 -24.28
CA GLU A 49 11.03 14.39 -23.06
C GLU A 49 12.43 13.86 -22.75
N ILE A 50 12.65 12.55 -22.87
CA ILE A 50 13.97 11.95 -22.68
C ILE A 50 14.97 12.52 -23.69
N ILE A 51 14.57 12.69 -24.96
CA ILE A 51 15.39 13.33 -26.00
C ILE A 51 15.79 14.76 -25.56
N ASP A 52 14.84 15.57 -25.08
CA ASP A 52 15.11 16.93 -24.59
C ASP A 52 16.10 16.94 -23.42
N VAL A 53 16.04 15.98 -22.49
CA VAL A 53 17.02 15.90 -21.41
C VAL A 53 18.41 15.50 -21.92
N TYR A 54 18.52 14.60 -22.90
CA TYR A 54 19.80 14.28 -23.53
C TYR A 54 20.38 15.48 -24.29
N GLU A 55 19.56 16.27 -24.99
CA GLU A 55 20.00 17.47 -25.70
C GLU A 55 20.52 18.56 -24.74
N LYS A 56 19.76 18.87 -23.68
CA LYS A 56 20.21 19.78 -22.60
C LYS A 56 21.45 19.28 -21.89
N GLY A 57 21.56 17.97 -21.76
CA GLY A 57 22.71 17.29 -21.20
C GLY A 57 23.99 17.51 -21.99
N LEU A 58 23.93 17.28 -23.29
CA LEU A 58 25.04 17.59 -24.20
C LEU A 58 25.42 19.06 -24.15
N GLN A 59 24.43 19.96 -24.12
CA GLN A 59 24.69 21.40 -23.96
C GLN A 59 25.41 21.74 -22.65
N SER A 60 25.09 21.03 -21.55
CA SER A 60 25.66 21.30 -20.22
C SER A 60 27.13 20.90 -20.09
N ILE A 61 27.60 19.95 -20.92
CA ILE A 61 28.99 19.50 -20.96
C ILE A 61 29.76 20.11 -22.12
N ASN A 62 29.23 21.16 -22.75
CA ASN A 62 29.89 21.85 -23.84
C ASN A 62 31.29 22.33 -23.42
N MET A 63 32.31 22.05 -24.22
CA MET A 63 33.67 22.45 -23.92
C MET A 63 33.89 23.93 -24.26
N PRO A 64 34.84 24.62 -23.60
CA PRO A 64 35.15 26.00 -23.94
C PRO A 64 35.78 26.12 -25.33
N GLY A 65 35.28 27.05 -26.15
CA GLY A 65 35.74 27.25 -27.53
C GLY A 65 34.87 26.49 -28.53
N TYR A 66 35.18 26.63 -29.82
CA TYR A 66 34.48 25.86 -30.86
C TYR A 66 34.86 24.39 -30.74
N ASP A 67 33.90 23.49 -30.71
CA ASP A 67 34.15 22.05 -30.56
C ASP A 67 33.19 21.19 -31.39
N PHE A 68 33.16 19.88 -31.14
CA PHE A 68 32.24 18.98 -31.83
C PHE A 68 30.76 19.28 -31.54
N TYR A 69 30.39 19.78 -30.36
CA TYR A 69 29.00 20.09 -30.06
C TYR A 69 28.50 21.28 -30.89
N ASP A 70 29.29 22.34 -30.99
CA ASP A 70 28.96 23.49 -31.85
C ASP A 70 28.89 23.09 -33.33
N PHE A 71 29.83 22.24 -33.77
CA PHE A 71 29.82 21.66 -35.10
C PHE A 71 28.56 20.80 -35.35
N PHE A 72 28.18 19.97 -34.39
CA PHE A 72 26.97 19.15 -34.43
C PHE A 72 25.71 20.01 -34.51
N VAL A 73 25.61 21.07 -33.71
CA VAL A 73 24.47 22.01 -33.74
C VAL A 73 24.37 22.71 -35.09
N ALA A 74 25.50 23.16 -35.66
CA ALA A 74 25.53 23.80 -36.97
C ALA A 74 25.06 22.86 -38.09
N VAL A 75 25.52 21.61 -38.09
CA VAL A 75 25.10 20.58 -39.06
C VAL A 75 23.63 20.20 -38.85
N LYS A 76 23.19 20.03 -37.59
CA LYS A 76 21.79 19.72 -37.24
C LYS A 76 20.85 20.84 -37.70
N ALA A 77 21.22 22.10 -37.49
CA ALA A 77 20.42 23.26 -37.86
C ALA A 77 20.25 23.41 -39.38
N ALA A 78 21.23 22.96 -40.16
CA ALA A 78 21.13 22.94 -41.63
C ALA A 78 20.14 21.87 -42.14
N GLY A 79 19.78 20.88 -41.33
CA GLY A 79 18.75 19.88 -41.66
C GLY A 79 19.12 18.87 -42.75
N SER A 80 20.34 18.92 -43.29
CA SER A 80 20.85 18.05 -44.35
C SER A 80 22.25 17.54 -44.02
N GLN A 81 22.51 16.25 -44.25
CA GLN A 81 23.84 15.63 -44.07
C GLN A 81 24.74 15.77 -45.31
N ASP A 82 24.59 16.87 -46.06
CA ASP A 82 25.33 17.09 -47.29
C ASP A 82 26.77 17.50 -47.01
N GLU A 83 27.71 17.02 -47.84
CA GLU A 83 29.15 17.29 -47.69
C GLU A 83 29.46 18.80 -47.62
N SER A 84 28.70 19.62 -48.33
CA SER A 84 28.80 21.08 -48.33
C SER A 84 28.56 21.70 -46.95
N VAL A 85 27.59 21.17 -46.18
CA VAL A 85 27.26 21.63 -44.82
C VAL A 85 28.39 21.32 -43.85
N TYR A 86 28.93 20.10 -43.90
CA TYR A 86 30.07 19.71 -43.05
C TYR A 86 31.31 20.56 -43.37
N ARG A 87 31.59 20.82 -44.66
CA ARG A 87 32.71 21.68 -45.08
C ARG A 87 32.52 23.12 -44.59
N MET A 88 31.32 23.66 -44.68
CA MET A 88 31.00 25.02 -44.23
C MET A 88 31.14 25.16 -42.72
N ALA A 89 30.54 24.26 -41.93
CA ALA A 89 30.67 24.24 -40.47
C ALA A 89 32.14 24.08 -40.03
N PHE A 90 32.92 23.26 -40.74
CA PHE A 90 34.34 23.08 -40.46
C PHE A 90 35.15 24.35 -40.73
N GLN A 91 34.88 25.03 -41.85
CA GLN A 91 35.53 26.30 -42.18
C GLN A 91 35.17 27.39 -41.17
N MET A 92 33.91 27.50 -40.74
CA MET A 92 33.49 28.43 -39.69
C MET A 92 34.24 28.17 -38.38
N GLY A 93 34.30 26.91 -37.93
CA GLY A 93 35.08 26.52 -36.74
C GLY A 93 36.55 26.91 -36.85
N ARG A 94 37.19 26.66 -38.00
CA ARG A 94 38.59 27.06 -38.27
C ARG A 94 38.83 28.56 -38.23
N THR A 95 37.84 29.37 -38.62
CA THR A 95 37.96 30.84 -38.57
C THR A 95 37.84 31.38 -37.14
N MET A 96 37.10 30.69 -36.27
CA MET A 96 36.97 31.04 -34.87
C MET A 96 38.15 30.53 -34.03
N ASP A 97 38.64 29.32 -34.33
CA ASP A 97 39.78 28.71 -33.68
C ASP A 97 40.64 27.94 -34.69
N ALA A 98 41.87 28.42 -34.89
CA ALA A 98 42.83 27.80 -35.79
C ALA A 98 43.39 26.45 -35.27
N SER A 99 43.06 26.04 -34.05
CA SER A 99 43.39 24.72 -33.49
C SER A 99 42.42 23.61 -33.91
N ILE A 100 41.27 23.96 -34.50
CA ILE A 100 40.27 22.97 -34.94
C ILE A 100 40.83 22.10 -36.05
N SER A 101 40.81 20.79 -35.88
CA SER A 101 41.21 19.81 -36.89
C SER A 101 40.17 18.69 -36.95
N LYS A 102 40.25 17.85 -37.98
CA LYS A 102 39.36 16.68 -38.08
C LYS A 102 39.58 15.74 -36.91
N GLU A 103 40.83 15.57 -36.51
CA GLU A 103 41.26 14.71 -35.40
C GLU A 103 40.73 15.26 -34.07
N LYS A 104 40.78 16.57 -33.86
CA LYS A 104 40.19 17.22 -32.68
C LYS A 104 38.67 17.01 -32.63
N LEU A 105 37.95 17.30 -33.71
CA LEU A 105 36.49 17.09 -33.75
C LEU A 105 36.08 15.62 -33.58
N ALA A 106 36.87 14.68 -34.10
CA ALA A 106 36.65 13.26 -33.89
C ALA A 106 36.88 12.85 -32.43
N SER A 107 37.96 13.34 -31.80
CA SER A 107 38.23 13.10 -30.38
C SER A 107 37.16 13.72 -29.48
N ASP A 108 36.69 14.93 -29.80
CA ASP A 108 35.61 15.60 -29.10
C ASP A 108 34.30 14.79 -29.26
N ALA A 109 34.01 14.26 -30.45
CA ALA A 109 32.85 13.38 -30.69
C ALA A 109 32.90 12.12 -29.82
N GLU A 110 34.06 11.47 -29.71
CA GLU A 110 34.26 10.32 -28.83
C GLU A 110 34.02 10.68 -27.36
N PHE A 111 34.45 11.87 -26.92
CA PHE A 111 34.15 12.37 -25.58
C PHE A 111 32.63 12.50 -25.36
N TYR A 112 31.89 13.16 -26.25
CA TYR A 112 30.44 13.30 -26.13
C TYR A 112 29.71 11.95 -26.16
N LEU A 113 30.10 11.04 -27.04
CA LEU A 113 29.55 9.67 -27.11
C LEU A 113 29.82 8.89 -25.80
N SER A 114 31.01 9.04 -25.23
CA SER A 114 31.35 8.41 -23.94
C SER A 114 30.45 8.92 -22.81
N LYS A 115 30.13 10.22 -22.82
CA LYS A 115 29.26 10.84 -21.81
C LYS A 115 27.80 10.43 -21.95
N ILE A 116 27.28 10.32 -23.16
CA ILE A 116 25.95 9.75 -23.40
C ILE A 116 25.88 8.32 -22.85
N ASN A 117 26.87 7.49 -23.16
CA ASN A 117 26.91 6.10 -22.69
C ASN A 117 27.00 6.02 -21.16
N GLU A 118 27.82 6.85 -20.52
CA GLU A 118 27.96 6.91 -19.07
C GLU A 118 26.62 7.24 -18.39
N VAL A 119 25.90 8.24 -18.92
CA VAL A 119 24.58 8.63 -18.41
C VAL A 119 23.57 7.51 -18.65
N TYR A 120 23.50 6.96 -19.86
CA TYR A 120 22.60 5.85 -20.19
C TYR A 120 22.77 4.64 -19.24
N GLN A 121 24.02 4.24 -18.96
CA GLN A 121 24.30 3.13 -18.05
C GLN A 121 23.86 3.46 -16.62
N SER A 122 24.17 4.67 -16.13
CA SER A 122 23.73 5.10 -14.80
C SER A 122 22.20 5.07 -14.66
N TYR A 123 21.48 5.52 -15.70
CA TYR A 123 20.02 5.51 -15.76
C TYR A 123 19.44 4.12 -15.78
N THR A 124 20.00 3.25 -16.62
CA THR A 124 19.54 1.88 -16.75
C THR A 124 19.71 1.11 -15.44
N THR A 125 20.86 1.28 -14.77
CA THR A 125 21.12 0.65 -13.47
C THR A 125 20.15 1.16 -12.41
N LYS A 126 20.01 2.48 -12.23
CA LYS A 126 19.08 3.06 -11.25
C LYS A 126 17.62 2.70 -11.54
N GLY A 127 17.22 2.67 -12.80
CA GLY A 127 15.88 2.25 -13.22
C GLY A 127 15.60 0.80 -12.84
N ARG A 128 16.58 -0.09 -13.06
CA ARG A 128 16.48 -1.50 -12.64
C ARG A 128 16.43 -1.65 -11.12
N GLU A 129 17.29 -0.94 -10.39
CA GLU A 129 17.27 -0.91 -8.92
C GLU A 129 15.91 -0.44 -8.38
N LYS A 130 15.34 0.61 -8.96
CA LYS A 130 14.02 1.12 -8.55
C LYS A 130 12.91 0.10 -8.85
N LEU A 131 12.96 -0.58 -9.99
CA LEU A 131 12.00 -1.66 -10.31
C LEU A 131 12.15 -2.84 -9.34
N GLU A 132 13.37 -3.22 -8.99
CA GLU A 132 13.63 -4.28 -8.01
C GLU A 132 13.12 -3.90 -6.62
N ASN A 133 13.36 -2.67 -6.17
CA ASN A 133 12.86 -2.17 -4.89
C ASN A 133 11.33 -2.20 -4.84
N ILE A 134 10.64 -1.69 -5.88
CA ILE A 134 9.17 -1.75 -5.96
C ILE A 134 8.68 -3.19 -5.93
N SER A 135 9.33 -4.09 -6.65
CA SER A 135 8.97 -5.52 -6.64
C SER A 135 9.15 -6.16 -5.26
N ASN A 136 10.20 -5.78 -4.53
CA ASN A 136 10.49 -6.27 -3.19
C ASN A 136 9.49 -5.72 -2.15
N GLU A 137 9.16 -4.43 -2.23
CA GLU A 137 8.12 -3.79 -1.39
C GLU A 137 6.76 -4.46 -1.59
N MET A 138 6.35 -4.63 -2.86
CA MET A 138 5.10 -5.33 -3.20
C MET A 138 5.05 -6.75 -2.64
N ARG A 139 6.17 -7.49 -2.71
CA ARG A 139 6.27 -8.84 -2.16
C ARG A 139 6.17 -8.82 -0.63
N SER A 140 6.89 -7.91 0.01
CA SER A 140 6.88 -7.77 1.47
C SER A 140 5.47 -7.43 1.99
N GLU A 141 4.79 -6.47 1.37
CA GLU A 141 3.44 -6.09 1.74
C GLU A 141 2.45 -7.25 1.52
N ARG A 142 2.55 -7.97 0.40
CA ARG A 142 1.74 -9.17 0.15
C ARG A 142 1.95 -10.22 1.25
N ASP A 143 3.19 -10.49 1.63
CA ASP A 143 3.52 -11.48 2.65
C ASP A 143 2.99 -11.05 4.03
N GLN A 144 3.09 -9.76 4.37
CA GLN A 144 2.50 -9.19 5.58
C GLN A 144 0.98 -9.36 5.61
N LEU A 145 0.29 -8.95 4.54
CA LEU A 145 -1.17 -9.06 4.45
C LEU A 145 -1.65 -10.52 4.52
N ASN A 146 -0.96 -11.43 3.85
CA ASN A 146 -1.27 -12.86 3.91
C ASN A 146 -1.10 -13.42 5.33
N SER A 147 0.00 -13.08 6.00
CA SER A 147 0.23 -13.52 7.38
C SER A 147 -0.84 -12.97 8.35
N GLY A 148 -1.23 -11.70 8.19
CA GLY A 148 -2.32 -11.09 8.95
C GLY A 148 -3.67 -11.77 8.69
N ALA A 149 -3.98 -12.11 7.44
CA ALA A 149 -5.19 -12.84 7.10
C ALA A 149 -5.25 -14.22 7.77
N SER A 150 -4.16 -14.99 7.72
CA SER A 150 -4.10 -16.30 8.38
C SER A 150 -4.22 -16.21 9.91
N GLN A 151 -3.68 -15.16 10.54
CA GLN A 151 -3.85 -14.92 11.97
C GLN A 151 -5.31 -14.62 12.33
N LEU A 152 -5.98 -13.77 11.54
CA LEU A 152 -7.41 -13.47 11.74
C LEU A 152 -8.29 -14.71 11.54
N GLU A 153 -7.99 -15.55 10.55
CA GLU A 153 -8.70 -16.82 10.36
C GLU A 153 -8.55 -17.76 11.57
N ALA A 154 -7.34 -17.85 12.14
CA ALA A 154 -7.10 -18.63 13.35
C ALA A 154 -7.86 -18.08 14.56
N GLU A 155 -7.91 -16.76 14.72
CA GLU A 155 -8.67 -16.09 15.79
C GLU A 155 -10.19 -16.32 15.63
N ILE A 156 -10.72 -16.19 14.42
CA ILE A 156 -12.13 -16.49 14.10
C ILE A 156 -12.45 -17.94 14.47
N SER A 157 -11.59 -18.88 14.12
CA SER A 157 -11.76 -20.30 14.47
C SER A 157 -11.81 -20.53 15.98
N ASN A 158 -10.91 -19.88 16.73
CA ASN A 158 -10.88 -19.93 18.19
C ASN A 158 -12.18 -19.37 18.80
N LEU A 159 -12.60 -18.19 18.38
CA LEU A 159 -13.83 -17.55 18.86
C LEU A 159 -15.06 -18.41 18.58
N ARG A 160 -15.16 -19.05 17.42
CA ARG A 160 -16.23 -20.01 17.11
C ARG A 160 -16.26 -21.17 18.08
N GLN A 161 -15.09 -21.73 18.44
CA GLN A 161 -15.02 -22.82 19.42
C GLN A 161 -15.44 -22.35 20.82
N GLN A 162 -15.09 -21.12 21.21
CA GLN A 162 -15.55 -20.53 22.47
C GLN A 162 -17.06 -20.38 22.52
N ILE A 163 -17.68 -19.90 21.43
CA ILE A 163 -19.14 -19.77 21.31
C ILE A 163 -19.83 -21.13 21.53
N ILE A 164 -19.38 -22.18 20.84
CA ILE A 164 -19.93 -23.54 21.00
C ILE A 164 -19.84 -24.01 22.45
N ASN A 165 -18.71 -23.75 23.11
CA ASN A 165 -18.51 -24.12 24.51
C ASN A 165 -19.45 -23.35 25.46
N LEU A 166 -19.68 -22.06 25.20
CA LEU A 166 -20.62 -21.24 25.98
C LEU A 166 -22.07 -21.68 25.77
N GLU A 167 -22.46 -22.01 24.53
CA GLU A 167 -23.79 -22.54 24.21
C GLU A 167 -24.05 -23.85 24.95
N LYS A 168 -23.06 -24.74 25.01
CA LYS A 168 -23.15 -25.99 25.78
C LYS A 168 -23.32 -25.71 27.28
N LYS A 169 -22.50 -24.83 27.86
CA LYS A 169 -22.62 -24.44 29.27
C LYS A 169 -23.98 -23.83 29.59
N LEU A 170 -24.54 -23.03 28.68
CA LEU A 170 -25.87 -22.45 28.82
C LEU A 170 -26.95 -23.55 28.84
N ALA A 171 -26.87 -24.52 27.92
CA ALA A 171 -27.79 -25.64 27.87
C ALA A 171 -27.73 -26.51 29.13
N ASP A 172 -26.52 -26.82 29.61
CA ASP A 172 -26.31 -27.59 30.84
C ASP A 172 -26.88 -26.85 32.06
N THR A 173 -26.62 -25.54 32.17
CA THR A 173 -27.16 -24.70 33.26
C THR A 173 -28.69 -24.67 33.26
N LYS A 174 -29.31 -24.53 32.09
CA LYS A 174 -30.78 -24.58 31.96
C LYS A 174 -31.33 -25.93 32.41
N LYS A 175 -30.66 -27.02 32.05
CA LYS A 175 -31.05 -28.37 32.49
C LYS A 175 -30.95 -28.51 34.00
N ASP A 176 -29.89 -27.97 34.61
CA ASP A 176 -29.72 -28.02 36.07
C ASP A 176 -30.74 -27.15 36.82
N LEU A 177 -31.17 -26.01 36.24
CA LEU A 177 -32.29 -25.22 36.78
C LEU A 177 -33.60 -26.02 36.80
N VAL A 178 -33.91 -26.78 35.75
CA VAL A 178 -35.11 -27.63 35.71
C VAL A 178 -35.05 -28.70 36.79
N LYS A 179 -33.90 -29.39 36.93
CA LYS A 179 -33.71 -30.39 37.99
C LYS A 179 -33.86 -29.80 39.39
N LEU A 180 -33.48 -28.52 39.57
CA LEU A 180 -33.65 -27.82 40.83
C LEU A 180 -35.14 -27.70 41.17
N ASP A 181 -35.95 -27.25 40.21
CA ASP A 181 -37.41 -27.13 40.39
C ASP A 181 -38.03 -28.49 40.72
N ASP A 182 -37.66 -29.55 39.99
CA ASP A 182 -38.12 -30.93 40.23
C ASP A 182 -37.77 -31.43 41.65
N LYS A 183 -36.63 -31.00 42.20
CA LYS A 183 -36.17 -31.43 43.53
C LYS A 183 -36.92 -30.74 44.67
N TYR A 184 -37.18 -29.43 44.54
CA TYR A 184 -37.69 -28.63 45.65
C TYR A 184 -39.20 -28.41 45.61
N LYS A 185 -39.82 -28.40 44.42
CA LYS A 185 -41.27 -28.20 44.28
C LYS A 185 -42.10 -29.25 45.04
N PRO A 186 -41.82 -30.57 44.94
CA PRO A 186 -42.58 -31.57 45.70
C PRO A 186 -42.40 -31.42 47.22
N GLN A 187 -41.23 -30.98 47.68
CA GLN A 187 -40.96 -30.75 49.09
C GLN A 187 -41.76 -29.57 49.61
N SER A 188 -41.78 -28.46 48.86
CA SER A 188 -42.60 -27.29 49.14
C SER A 188 -44.08 -27.66 49.20
N ASP A 189 -44.58 -28.36 48.18
CA ASP A 189 -45.99 -28.79 48.10
C ASP A 189 -46.38 -29.68 49.28
N THR A 190 -45.50 -30.63 49.65
CA THR A 190 -45.73 -31.50 50.81
C THR A 190 -45.80 -30.73 52.12
N ILE A 191 -44.90 -29.76 52.32
CA ILE A 191 -44.91 -28.93 53.53
C ILE A 191 -46.18 -28.08 53.57
N GLN A 192 -46.57 -27.48 52.44
CA GLN A 192 -47.77 -26.67 52.34
C GLN A 192 -49.04 -27.49 52.64
N GLN A 193 -49.15 -28.70 52.10
CA GLN A 193 -50.25 -29.61 52.41
C GLN A 193 -50.29 -30.00 53.90
N LYS A 194 -49.13 -30.26 54.51
CA LYS A 194 -49.04 -30.56 55.95
C LYS A 194 -49.48 -29.39 56.83
N LEU A 195 -49.12 -28.16 56.46
CA LEU A 195 -49.56 -26.95 57.16
C LEU A 195 -51.08 -26.78 57.05
N GLN A 196 -51.63 -26.88 55.84
CA GLN A 196 -53.09 -26.81 55.62
C GLN A 196 -53.85 -27.88 56.41
N ALA A 197 -53.35 -29.11 56.43
CA ALA A 197 -53.95 -30.19 57.20
C ALA A 197 -53.88 -29.94 58.71
N ASN A 198 -52.80 -29.31 59.20
CA ASN A 198 -52.66 -28.93 60.59
C ASN A 198 -53.70 -27.87 60.99
N ASP A 199 -53.84 -26.81 60.17
CA ASP A 199 -54.83 -25.75 60.38
C ASP A 199 -56.25 -26.31 60.43
N GLN A 200 -56.60 -27.21 59.50
CA GLN A 200 -57.89 -27.90 59.49
C GLN A 200 -58.08 -28.79 60.71
N ALA A 201 -57.05 -29.54 61.12
CA ALA A 201 -57.12 -30.39 62.30
C ALA A 201 -57.30 -29.57 63.58
N MET A 202 -56.66 -28.41 63.69
CA MET A 202 -56.86 -27.45 64.77
C MET A 202 -58.31 -26.98 64.82
N GLU A 203 -58.86 -26.52 63.68
CA GLU A 203 -60.25 -26.04 63.60
C GLU A 203 -61.25 -27.13 64.00
N ILE A 204 -61.12 -28.34 63.45
CA ILE A 204 -61.96 -29.49 63.80
C ILE A 204 -61.85 -29.82 65.30
N SER A 205 -60.64 -29.76 65.86
CA SER A 205 -60.43 -30.05 67.29
C SER A 205 -61.11 -29.01 68.19
N ILE A 206 -61.02 -27.73 67.83
CA ILE A 206 -61.72 -26.64 68.53
C ILE A 206 -63.24 -26.84 68.44
N GLN A 207 -63.77 -27.16 67.26
CA GLN A 207 -65.20 -27.44 67.09
C GLN A 207 -65.68 -28.62 67.94
N LYS A 208 -64.91 -29.72 67.97
CA LYS A 208 -65.20 -30.89 68.82
C LYS A 208 -65.20 -30.55 70.31
N LEU A 209 -64.19 -29.81 70.78
CA LEU A 209 -64.11 -29.37 72.17
C LEU A 209 -65.28 -28.46 72.55
N ASN A 210 -65.64 -27.51 71.70
CA ASN A 210 -66.79 -26.64 71.91
C ASN A 210 -68.09 -27.45 71.95
N SER A 211 -68.27 -28.44 71.08
CA SER A 211 -69.45 -29.32 71.08
C SER A 211 -69.60 -30.09 72.40
N VAL A 212 -68.50 -30.63 72.94
CA VAL A 212 -68.50 -31.32 74.25
C VAL A 212 -68.81 -30.34 75.38
N LYS A 213 -68.19 -29.16 75.37
CA LYS A 213 -68.45 -28.09 76.34
C LYS A 213 -69.93 -27.68 76.36
N GLU A 214 -70.53 -27.47 75.19
CA GLU A 214 -71.96 -27.16 75.06
C GLU A 214 -72.85 -28.30 75.54
N GLY A 215 -72.48 -29.56 75.24
CA GLY A 215 -73.17 -30.74 75.78
C GLY A 215 -73.16 -30.79 77.30
N ILE A 216 -72.01 -30.53 77.93
CA ILE A 216 -71.90 -30.45 79.40
C ILE A 216 -72.85 -29.38 79.93
N LEU A 217 -72.81 -28.16 79.39
CA LEU A 217 -73.66 -27.05 79.84
C LEU A 217 -75.16 -27.31 79.66
N LYS A 218 -75.55 -28.20 78.74
CA LYS A 218 -76.95 -28.50 78.42
C LYS A 218 -77.52 -29.65 79.24
N PHE A 219 -76.70 -30.65 79.57
CA PHE A 219 -77.18 -31.94 80.12
C PHE A 219 -76.74 -32.21 81.57
N LEU A 220 -75.77 -31.45 82.10
CA LEU A 220 -75.36 -31.45 83.50
C LEU A 220 -75.77 -30.13 84.15
#